data_AF-A0A832JQN6-F1
#
_entry.id   AF-A0A832JQN6-F1
#
_cell.length_a   1.000
_cell.length_b   1.000
_cell.length_c   1.000
_cell.angle_alpha   90.00
_cell.angle_beta   90.00
_cell.angle_gamma   90.00
#
_symmetry.space_group_name_H-M   'P 1'
#
loop_
_entity.id
_entity.type
_entity.pdbx_description
1 polymer ?
#
loop_
_entity_poly.entity_id
_entity_poly.type
_entity_poly.pdbx_seq_one_letter_code
_entity_poly.pdbx_strand_id
1 'polypeptide(L)'
;MRSALVLVSFGTSDLEALSSCLEPVERALSADFDGPAFRAFTSRGVRAKLSAMGLEVDGVEEALGRCRGLGFEEVFVQPLHLIAGEEFSRKVVSPCREMAGLFRRIGVGLPLLCGPKALEEVALAVAGEARGDLPLILAVHGARRPYNLAYLALEERLKGLGLYAKAAAVEGEPTFEEALGWLEALRPRRVELFPFFLASGVHVKEDLLGEEGSWRERLEGLGFGVE
;
A
#
# COMPACT_ATOMS: atom_id res chain seq x y z
N MET A 1 32.17 -2.96 -6.93
CA MET A 1 31.25 -1.80 -6.93
C MET A 1 30.31 -1.98 -5.76
N ARG A 2 29.98 -0.93 -5.00
CA ARG A 2 29.13 -1.04 -3.81
C ARG A 2 27.73 -0.52 -4.12
N SER A 3 26.76 -1.41 -4.01
CA SER A 3 25.35 -1.14 -4.23
C SER A 3 24.60 -1.12 -2.89
N ALA A 4 23.54 -0.33 -2.80
CA ALA A 4 22.62 -0.31 -1.67
C ALA A 4 21.17 -0.37 -2.14
N LEU A 5 20.31 -0.97 -1.33
CA LEU A 5 18.87 -0.99 -1.52
C LEU A 5 18.24 0.00 -0.53
N VAL A 6 17.31 0.83 -0.99
CA VAL A 6 16.48 1.69 -0.14
C VAL A 6 15.03 1.24 -0.28
N LEU A 7 14.47 0.71 0.79
CA LEU A 7 13.10 0.22 0.86
C LEU A 7 12.21 1.35 1.39
N VAL A 8 11.26 1.79 0.56
CA VAL A 8 10.48 3.00 0.82
C VAL A 8 9.00 2.71 0.94
N SER A 9 8.43 2.92 2.11
CA SER A 9 6.97 2.81 2.33
C SER A 9 6.38 4.13 2.82
N PHE A 10 5.05 4.21 2.89
CA PHE A 10 4.39 5.32 3.59
C PHE A 10 4.82 5.37 5.07
N GLY A 11 4.99 4.19 5.66
CA GLY A 11 5.30 3.98 7.07
C GLY A 11 4.05 3.75 7.91
N THR A 12 4.26 3.26 9.13
CA THR A 12 3.24 3.19 10.17
C THR A 12 3.85 3.56 11.51
N SER A 13 3.08 4.21 12.38
CA SER A 13 3.46 4.44 13.78
C SER A 13 2.95 3.34 14.72
N ASP A 14 2.20 2.38 14.18
CA ASP A 14 1.79 1.17 14.91
C ASP A 14 2.94 0.14 14.83
N LEU A 15 3.58 -0.14 15.97
CA LEU A 15 4.73 -1.03 16.05
C LEU A 15 4.39 -2.51 15.78
N GLU A 16 3.15 -2.91 16.04
CA GLU A 16 2.67 -4.24 15.70
C GLU A 16 2.52 -4.36 14.18
N ALA A 17 1.88 -3.41 13.52
CA ALA A 17 1.78 -3.39 12.06
C ALA A 17 3.15 -3.25 11.39
N LEU A 18 4.08 -2.52 12.01
CA LEU A 18 5.46 -2.39 11.53
C LEU A 18 6.16 -3.76 11.48
N SER A 19 6.09 -4.50 12.60
CA SER A 19 6.78 -5.78 12.76
C SER A 19 6.09 -6.95 12.04
N SER A 20 4.75 -6.95 11.98
CA SER A 20 3.98 -8.04 11.38
C SER A 20 3.73 -7.88 9.88
N CYS A 21 3.80 -6.66 9.33
CA CYS A 21 3.49 -6.39 7.92
C CYS A 21 4.67 -5.85 7.12
N LEU A 22 5.31 -4.76 7.56
CA LEU A 22 6.38 -4.12 6.78
C LEU A 22 7.70 -4.91 6.87
N GLU A 23 8.12 -5.28 8.08
CA GLU A 23 9.40 -5.96 8.31
C GLU A 23 9.55 -7.29 7.57
N PRO A 24 8.52 -8.15 7.44
CA PRO A 24 8.62 -9.36 6.63
C PRO A 24 8.91 -9.08 5.16
N VAL A 25 8.24 -8.08 4.57
CA VAL A 25 8.47 -7.68 3.17
C VAL A 25 9.88 -7.12 3.00
N GLU A 26 10.29 -6.24 3.92
CA GLU A 26 11.63 -5.67 3.87
C GLU A 26 12.73 -6.72 4.03
N ARG A 27 12.52 -7.70 4.92
CA ARG A 27 13.45 -8.82 5.12
C ARG A 27 13.53 -9.69 3.88
N ALA A 28 12.40 -10.01 3.24
CA ALA A 28 12.37 -10.80 2.01
C ALA A 28 13.15 -10.11 0.88
N LEU A 29 12.91 -8.82 0.66
CA LEU A 29 13.61 -8.03 -0.35
C LEU A 29 15.10 -7.85 -0.04
N SER A 30 15.44 -7.66 1.24
CA SER A 30 16.83 -7.50 1.67
C SER A 30 17.62 -8.81 1.51
N ALA A 31 16.98 -9.97 1.75
CA ALA A 31 17.62 -11.27 1.61
C ALA A 31 17.94 -11.63 0.15
N ASP A 32 17.16 -11.12 -0.80
CA ASP A 32 17.36 -11.34 -2.25
C ASP A 32 18.34 -10.32 -2.89
N PHE A 33 18.75 -9.29 -2.14
CA PHE A 33 19.63 -8.24 -2.62
C PHE A 33 21.08 -8.44 -2.17
N ASP A 34 22.02 -8.38 -3.12
CA ASP A 34 23.46 -8.46 -2.84
C ASP A 34 23.99 -7.09 -2.36
N GLY A 35 23.70 -6.76 -1.10
CA GLY A 35 24.15 -5.52 -0.45
C GLY A 35 23.30 -5.13 0.77
N PRO A 36 23.64 -4.02 1.44
CA PRO A 36 22.83 -3.53 2.56
C PRO A 36 21.54 -2.88 2.07
N ALA A 37 20.49 -3.08 2.86
CA ALA A 37 19.20 -2.43 2.70
C ALA A 37 18.99 -1.37 3.79
N PHE A 38 18.37 -0.25 3.41
CA PHE A 38 18.02 0.86 4.30
C PHE A 38 16.52 1.12 4.21
N ARG A 39 15.86 1.29 5.36
CA ARG A 39 14.45 1.68 5.43
C ARG A 39 14.33 3.20 5.31
N ALA A 40 13.30 3.65 4.58
CA ALA A 40 12.86 5.04 4.60
C ALA A 40 11.34 5.15 4.55
N PHE A 41 10.77 6.16 5.21
CA PHE A 41 9.34 6.46 5.20
C PHE A 41 9.04 7.80 4.53
N THR A 42 8.01 7.84 3.70
CA THR A 42 7.59 9.08 3.02
C THR A 42 6.75 9.99 3.93
N SER A 43 5.95 9.42 4.84
CA SER A 43 5.10 10.19 5.76
C SER A 43 5.90 10.88 6.85
N ARG A 44 5.97 12.21 6.78
CA ARG A 44 6.57 13.05 7.83
C ARG A 44 5.87 12.89 9.19
N GLY A 45 4.55 12.73 9.17
CA GLY A 45 3.76 12.55 10.40
C GLY A 45 4.07 11.23 11.09
N VAL A 46 4.20 10.13 10.33
CA VAL A 46 4.63 8.84 10.88
C VAL A 46 6.05 8.93 11.45
N ARG A 47 7.00 9.50 10.69
CA ARG A 47 8.38 9.68 11.18
C ARG A 47 8.45 10.50 12.46
N ALA A 48 7.69 11.59 12.56
CA ALA A 48 7.62 12.41 13.77
C ALA A 48 7.04 11.64 14.96
N LYS A 49 5.98 10.83 14.76
CA LYS A 49 5.41 9.99 15.81
C LYS A 49 6.40 8.93 16.31
N LEU A 50 7.12 8.28 15.40
CA LEU A 50 8.15 7.29 15.76
C LEU A 50 9.34 7.93 16.48
N SER A 51 9.82 9.09 16.02
CA SER A 51 10.88 9.84 16.68
C SER A 51 10.50 10.23 18.11
N ALA A 52 9.25 10.65 18.35
CA ALA A 52 8.73 10.91 19.69
C ALA A 52 8.70 9.66 20.61
N MET A 53 8.71 8.46 20.02
CA MET A 53 8.84 7.17 20.72
C MET A 53 10.30 6.68 20.81
N GLY A 54 11.27 7.48 20.35
CA GLY A 54 12.70 7.13 20.34
C GLY A 54 13.13 6.28 19.15
N LEU A 55 12.30 6.14 18.12
CA LEU A 55 12.59 5.39 16.90
C LEU A 55 12.81 6.35 15.72
N GLU A 56 14.08 6.56 15.37
CA GLU A 56 14.45 7.38 14.21
C GLU A 56 14.33 6.56 12.92
N VAL A 57 13.57 7.10 11.96
CA VAL A 57 13.43 6.52 10.62
C VAL A 57 13.69 7.61 9.60
N ASP A 58 14.54 7.31 8.62
CA ASP A 58 14.91 8.26 7.58
C ASP A 58 13.71 8.56 6.66
N GLY A 59 13.67 9.78 6.12
CA GLY A 59 13.01 10.09 4.87
C GLY A 59 13.84 9.64 3.67
N VAL A 60 13.25 9.69 2.47
CA VAL A 60 13.94 9.24 1.24
C VAL A 60 15.24 10.01 0.99
N GLU A 61 15.23 11.34 1.13
CA GLU A 61 16.41 12.19 0.93
C GLU A 61 17.51 11.90 1.96
N GLU A 62 17.13 11.66 3.21
CA GLU A 62 18.02 11.32 4.31
C GLU A 62 18.70 9.95 4.08
N ALA A 63 17.93 8.95 3.64
CA ALA A 63 18.43 7.62 3.32
C ALA A 63 19.39 7.64 2.11
N LEU A 64 19.07 8.41 1.06
CA LEU A 64 19.97 8.61 -0.08
C LEU A 64 21.25 9.33 0.35
N GLY A 65 21.14 10.39 1.17
CA GLY A 65 22.29 11.09 1.74
C GLY A 65 23.19 10.16 2.55
N ARG A 66 22.60 9.29 3.39
CA ARG A 66 23.30 8.25 4.15
C ARG A 66 24.02 7.28 3.22
N CYS A 67 23.36 6.80 2.16
CA CYS A 67 24.00 5.92 1.17
C CYS A 67 25.25 6.58 0.54
N ARG A 68 25.12 7.86 0.16
CA ARG A 68 26.25 8.62 -0.39
C ARG A 68 27.39 8.80 0.61
N GLY A 69 27.07 9.10 1.87
CA GLY A 69 28.04 9.26 2.95
C GLY A 69 28.79 7.97 3.28
N LEU A 70 28.14 6.82 3.13
CA LEU A 70 28.74 5.48 3.31
C LEU A 70 29.53 4.99 2.09
N GLY A 71 29.58 5.77 1.01
CA GLY A 71 30.37 5.48 -0.19
C GLY A 71 29.71 4.49 -1.16
N PHE A 72 28.38 4.35 -1.15
CA PHE A 72 27.69 3.59 -2.19
C PHE A 72 27.64 4.39 -3.49
N GLU A 73 27.99 3.74 -4.59
CA GLU A 73 28.03 4.35 -5.93
C GLU A 73 26.79 4.00 -6.75
N GLU A 74 26.14 2.87 -6.45
CA GLU A 74 24.88 2.45 -7.04
C GLU A 74 23.80 2.34 -5.96
N VAL A 75 22.63 2.92 -6.20
CA VAL A 75 21.50 2.85 -5.27
C VAL A 75 20.25 2.41 -6.02
N PHE A 76 19.58 1.39 -5.49
CA PHE A 76 18.29 0.94 -5.96
C PHE A 76 17.24 1.28 -4.92
N VAL A 77 16.15 1.90 -5.34
CA VAL A 77 15.07 2.34 -4.46
C VAL A 77 13.84 1.52 -4.81
N GLN A 78 13.39 0.67 -3.90
CA GLN A 78 12.18 -0.13 -4.10
C GLN A 78 11.03 0.46 -3.27
N PRO A 79 10.02 1.08 -3.91
CA PRO A 79 8.82 1.48 -3.21
C PRO A 79 8.00 0.25 -2.80
N LEU A 80 7.46 0.27 -1.59
CA LEU A 80 6.46 -0.67 -1.09
C LEU A 80 5.03 -0.09 -1.20
N HIS A 81 4.85 0.91 -2.06
CA HIS A 81 3.54 1.51 -2.30
C HIS A 81 2.69 0.59 -3.17
N LEU A 82 1.37 0.62 -2.98
CA LEU A 82 0.47 -0.20 -3.79
C LEU A 82 0.27 0.37 -5.20
N ILE A 83 0.31 1.69 -5.34
CA ILE A 83 0.00 2.38 -6.62
C ILE A 83 1.08 3.40 -6.97
N ALA A 84 1.18 3.73 -8.26
CA ALA A 84 1.97 4.87 -8.76
C ALA A 84 1.22 6.19 -8.55
N GLY A 85 0.88 6.46 -7.29
CA GLY A 85 0.14 7.64 -6.86
C GLY A 85 1.01 8.88 -6.65
N GLU A 86 0.40 9.91 -6.10
CA GLU A 86 1.07 11.17 -5.78
C GLU A 86 2.24 10.96 -4.81
N GLU A 87 2.07 10.12 -3.80
CA GLU A 87 3.13 9.80 -2.83
C GLU A 87 4.36 9.18 -3.51
N PHE A 88 4.15 8.16 -4.37
CA PHE A 88 5.23 7.57 -5.15
C PHE A 88 5.91 8.62 -6.05
N SER A 89 5.13 9.39 -6.82
CA SER A 89 5.70 10.35 -7.76
C SER A 89 6.44 11.49 -7.06
N ARG A 90 5.88 12.07 -5.99
CA ARG A 90 6.40 13.29 -5.35
C ARG A 90 7.39 13.00 -4.23
N LYS A 91 7.23 11.89 -3.51
CA LYS A 91 8.04 11.58 -2.32
C LYS A 91 9.10 10.52 -2.56
N VAL A 92 8.99 9.75 -3.65
CA VAL A 92 10.01 8.75 -4.02
C VAL A 92 10.74 9.19 -5.28
N VAL A 93 10.02 9.35 -6.40
CA VAL A 93 10.63 9.62 -7.70
C VAL A 93 11.30 10.99 -7.75
N SER A 94 10.65 12.06 -7.30
CA SER A 94 11.25 13.41 -7.34
C SER A 94 12.57 13.50 -6.56
N PRO A 95 12.66 13.08 -5.28
CA PRO A 95 13.94 13.07 -4.57
C PRO A 95 15.02 12.24 -5.25
N CYS A 96 14.68 11.06 -5.77
CA CYS A 96 15.64 10.21 -6.48
C CYS A 96 16.19 10.90 -7.74
N ARG A 97 15.35 11.64 -8.47
CA ARG A 97 15.76 12.41 -9.65
C ARG A 97 16.66 13.58 -9.27
N GLU A 98 16.29 14.32 -8.23
CA GLU A 98 17.07 15.48 -7.75
C GLU A 98 18.46 15.06 -7.25
N MET A 99 18.56 13.90 -6.60
CA MET A 99 19.80 13.37 -6.05
C MET A 99 20.55 12.42 -6.99
N ALA A 100 20.07 12.21 -8.23
CA ALA A 100 20.63 11.23 -9.16
C ALA A 100 22.11 11.48 -9.46
N GLY A 101 22.54 12.76 -9.52
CA GLY A 101 23.92 13.15 -9.78
C GLY A 101 24.91 12.79 -8.66
N LEU A 102 24.43 12.34 -7.50
CA LEU A 102 25.29 11.87 -6.40
C LEU A 102 25.79 10.43 -6.61
N PHE A 103 25.16 9.68 -7.50
CA PHE A 103 25.42 8.26 -7.71
C PHE A 103 25.86 8.01 -9.14
N ARG A 104 26.71 7.00 -9.32
CA ARG A 104 27.02 6.46 -10.65
C ARG A 104 25.77 5.88 -11.31
N ARG A 105 24.90 5.25 -10.51
CA ARG A 105 23.61 4.72 -10.93
C ARG A 105 22.58 4.85 -9.83
N ILE A 106 21.39 5.33 -10.18
CA ILE A 106 20.21 5.23 -9.33
C ILE A 106 19.08 4.55 -10.11
N GLY A 107 18.42 3.57 -9.49
CA GLY A 107 17.25 2.90 -10.05
C GLY A 107 16.07 3.05 -9.10
N VAL A 108 14.86 3.25 -9.64
CA VAL A 108 13.62 3.26 -8.85
C VAL A 108 12.71 2.17 -9.38
N GLY A 109 12.34 1.23 -8.50
CA GLY A 109 11.37 0.18 -8.79
C GLY A 109 9.96 0.73 -8.98
N LEU A 110 9.07 -0.11 -9.49
CA LEU A 110 7.67 0.24 -9.66
C LEU A 110 6.85 -0.18 -8.41
N PRO A 111 5.77 0.54 -8.08
CA PRO A 111 4.78 0.12 -7.09
C PRO A 111 4.04 -1.16 -7.50
N LEU A 112 3.34 -1.79 -6.56
CA LEU A 112 2.72 -3.11 -6.72
C LEU A 112 1.78 -3.21 -7.93
N LEU A 113 0.83 -2.29 -8.07
CA LEU A 113 -0.18 -2.28 -9.15
C LEU A 113 0.32 -1.54 -10.39
N CYS A 114 1.52 -1.87 -10.88
CA CYS A 114 2.10 -1.25 -12.06
C CYS A 114 2.27 -2.24 -13.22
N GLY A 115 1.43 -2.07 -14.24
CA GLY A 115 1.48 -2.87 -15.46
C GLY A 115 0.58 -4.11 -15.44
N PRO A 116 0.30 -4.70 -16.62
CA PRO A 116 -0.71 -5.76 -16.76
C PRO A 116 -0.31 -7.05 -16.04
N LYS A 117 0.97 -7.41 -16.05
CA LYS A 117 1.46 -8.63 -15.39
C LYS A 117 1.30 -8.56 -13.87
N ALA A 118 1.75 -7.46 -13.25
CA ALA A 118 1.63 -7.29 -11.80
C ALA A 118 0.16 -7.22 -11.36
N LEU A 119 -0.69 -6.57 -12.16
CA LEU A 119 -2.13 -6.54 -11.90
C LEU A 119 -2.76 -7.94 -11.92
N GLU A 120 -2.35 -8.79 -12.87
CA GLU A 120 -2.83 -10.18 -12.95
C GLU A 120 -2.35 -11.00 -11.75
N GLU A 121 -1.06 -10.93 -11.41
CA GLU A 121 -0.48 -11.66 -10.27
C GLU A 121 -1.15 -11.25 -8.95
N VAL A 122 -1.43 -9.96 -8.77
CA VAL A 122 -2.13 -9.45 -7.58
C VAL A 122 -3.59 -9.85 -7.58
N ALA A 123 -4.29 -9.80 -8.72
CA ALA A 123 -5.67 -10.24 -8.81
C ALA A 123 -5.81 -11.73 -8.46
N LEU A 124 -4.89 -12.57 -8.93
CA LEU A 124 -4.84 -13.99 -8.58
C LEU A 124 -4.55 -14.20 -7.09
N ALA A 125 -3.64 -13.42 -6.50
CA ALA A 125 -3.35 -13.49 -5.07
C ALA A 125 -4.58 -13.12 -4.23
N VAL A 126 -5.25 -12.01 -4.56
CA VAL A 126 -6.50 -11.61 -3.90
C VAL A 126 -7.59 -12.66 -4.10
N ALA A 127 -7.72 -13.25 -5.30
CA ALA A 127 -8.71 -14.29 -5.55
C ALA A 127 -8.45 -15.59 -4.79
N GLY A 128 -7.19 -15.91 -4.50
CA GLY A 128 -6.81 -17.07 -3.69
C GLY A 128 -7.15 -16.91 -2.20
N GLU A 129 -7.16 -15.67 -1.70
CA GLU A 129 -7.50 -15.35 -0.31
C GLU A 129 -9.00 -15.02 -0.12
N ALA A 130 -9.66 -14.50 -1.16
CA ALA A 130 -11.07 -14.18 -1.14
C ALA A 130 -11.95 -15.43 -0.99
N ARG A 131 -13.10 -15.29 -0.35
CA ARG A 131 -14.04 -16.41 -0.15
C ARG A 131 -14.66 -16.91 -1.46
N GLY A 132 -14.81 -16.01 -2.42
CA GLY A 132 -15.27 -16.30 -3.79
C GLY A 132 -16.77 -16.52 -3.95
N ASP A 133 -17.49 -16.89 -2.89
CA ASP A 133 -18.96 -17.07 -2.88
C ASP A 133 -19.73 -15.82 -2.41
N LEU A 134 -19.04 -14.83 -1.88
CA LEU A 134 -19.62 -13.57 -1.40
C LEU A 134 -19.26 -12.39 -2.32
N PRO A 135 -20.13 -11.37 -2.40
CA PRO A 135 -19.73 -10.07 -2.90
C PRO A 135 -18.60 -9.52 -2.04
N LEU A 136 -17.55 -9.01 -2.69
CA LEU A 136 -16.33 -8.54 -2.04
C LEU A 136 -16.23 -7.02 -2.18
N ILE A 137 -16.10 -6.32 -1.06
CA ILE A 137 -15.64 -4.93 -1.03
C ILE A 137 -14.13 -4.94 -0.87
N LEU A 138 -13.42 -4.53 -1.92
CA LEU A 138 -11.98 -4.35 -1.88
C LEU A 138 -11.68 -2.98 -1.25
N ALA A 139 -11.41 -2.97 0.05
CA ALA A 139 -11.14 -1.76 0.81
C ALA A 139 -9.70 -1.31 0.56
N VAL A 140 -9.54 -0.13 -0.03
CA VAL A 140 -8.23 0.45 -0.37
C VAL A 140 -8.04 1.76 0.39
N HIS A 141 -6.80 2.22 0.52
CA HIS A 141 -6.56 3.57 1.08
C HIS A 141 -7.20 4.62 0.18
N GLY A 142 -7.01 4.48 -1.13
CA GLY A 142 -7.60 5.35 -2.14
C GLY A 142 -6.65 6.41 -2.66
N ALA A 143 -7.10 7.08 -3.72
CA ALA A 143 -6.40 8.19 -4.33
C ALA A 143 -7.37 9.04 -5.15
N ARG A 144 -6.95 10.24 -5.54
CA ARG A 144 -7.69 11.04 -6.51
C ARG A 144 -7.41 10.55 -7.93
N ARG A 145 -8.29 10.87 -8.87
CA ARG A 145 -8.02 10.69 -10.31
C ARG A 145 -6.75 11.46 -10.72
N PRO A 146 -5.91 10.90 -11.61
CA PRO A 146 -6.08 9.61 -12.30
C PRO A 146 -5.50 8.40 -11.53
N TYR A 147 -4.95 8.57 -10.33
CA TYR A 147 -4.20 7.52 -9.64
C TYR A 147 -5.07 6.36 -9.15
N ASN A 148 -6.35 6.61 -8.86
CA ASN A 148 -7.33 5.58 -8.48
C ASN A 148 -7.62 4.56 -9.59
N LEU A 149 -7.23 4.84 -10.84
CA LEU A 149 -7.43 3.90 -11.95
C LEU A 149 -6.76 2.55 -11.72
N ALA A 150 -5.68 2.48 -10.92
CA ALA A 150 -5.07 1.21 -10.55
C ALA A 150 -6.02 0.31 -9.74
N TYR A 151 -6.80 0.89 -8.82
CA TYR A 151 -7.80 0.15 -8.05
C TYR A 151 -8.99 -0.28 -8.91
N LEU A 152 -9.44 0.57 -9.83
CA LEU A 152 -10.49 0.21 -10.79
C LEU A 152 -10.04 -0.88 -11.76
N ALA A 153 -8.76 -0.87 -12.17
CA ALA A 153 -8.20 -1.92 -12.99
C ALA A 153 -8.12 -3.25 -12.24
N LEU A 154 -7.77 -3.22 -10.95
CA LEU A 154 -7.78 -4.41 -10.10
C LEU A 154 -9.20 -4.96 -9.90
N GLU A 155 -10.18 -4.08 -9.63
CA GLU A 155 -11.61 -4.45 -9.59
C GLU A 155 -12.02 -5.19 -10.87
N GLU A 156 -11.67 -4.67 -12.04
CA GLU A 156 -12.02 -5.29 -13.32
C GLU A 156 -11.33 -6.64 -13.53
N ARG A 157 -10.08 -6.81 -13.08
CA ARG A 157 -9.40 -8.11 -13.14
C ARG A 157 -10.04 -9.14 -12.23
N LEU A 158 -10.40 -8.77 -11.01
CA LEU A 158 -11.11 -9.65 -10.09
C LEU A 158 -12.45 -10.12 -10.68
N LYS A 159 -13.20 -9.22 -11.35
CA LYS A 159 -14.41 -9.60 -12.10
C LYS A 159 -14.12 -10.58 -13.22
N GLY A 160 -13.03 -10.38 -13.96
CA GLY A 160 -12.56 -11.32 -14.98
C GLY A 160 -12.24 -12.72 -14.44
N LEU A 161 -11.83 -12.82 -13.17
CA LEU A 161 -11.60 -14.06 -12.44
C LEU A 161 -12.89 -14.67 -11.82
N GLY A 162 -14.05 -14.06 -12.06
CA GLY A 162 -15.35 -14.54 -11.57
C GLY A 162 -15.75 -14.02 -10.18
N LEU A 163 -15.00 -13.08 -9.61
CA LEU A 163 -15.34 -12.46 -8.33
C LEU A 163 -16.33 -11.31 -8.52
N TYR A 164 -17.35 -11.27 -7.67
CA TYR A 164 -18.24 -10.12 -7.55
C TYR A 164 -17.57 -9.06 -6.68
N ALA A 165 -16.60 -8.33 -7.24
CA ALA A 165 -15.77 -7.38 -6.51
C ALA A 165 -16.13 -5.91 -6.82
N LYS A 166 -16.03 -5.05 -5.79
CA LYS A 166 -16.17 -3.60 -5.88
C LYS A 166 -15.11 -2.91 -5.03
N ALA A 167 -14.30 -2.03 -5.62
CA ALA A 167 -13.33 -1.24 -4.87
C ALA A 167 -14.03 -0.08 -4.15
N ALA A 168 -13.59 0.18 -2.92
CA ALA A 168 -13.97 1.36 -2.14
C ALA A 168 -12.74 1.90 -1.40
N ALA A 169 -12.59 3.21 -1.37
CA ALA A 169 -11.52 3.92 -0.73
C ALA A 169 -11.94 4.48 0.62
N VAL A 170 -11.06 4.37 1.61
CA VAL A 170 -11.16 5.12 2.87
C VAL A 170 -11.05 6.62 2.59
N GLU A 171 -10.12 7.02 1.72
CA GLU A 171 -9.90 8.40 1.31
C GLU A 171 -9.90 8.55 -0.22
N GLY A 172 -10.79 9.40 -0.74
CA GLY A 172 -10.86 9.71 -2.17
C GLY A 172 -11.81 8.79 -2.93
N GLU A 173 -11.36 8.24 -4.04
CA GLU A 173 -12.21 7.47 -4.97
C GLU A 173 -11.63 6.08 -5.26
N PRO A 174 -12.47 5.06 -5.54
CA PRO A 174 -13.95 5.08 -5.52
C PRO A 174 -14.51 5.20 -4.10
N THR A 175 -15.70 5.76 -3.91
CA THR A 175 -16.21 6.04 -2.55
C THR A 175 -16.89 4.82 -1.92
N PHE A 176 -16.95 4.77 -0.60
CA PHE A 176 -17.73 3.75 0.10
C PHE A 176 -19.23 3.80 -0.25
N GLU A 177 -19.80 4.98 -0.47
CA GLU A 177 -21.20 5.13 -0.90
C GLU A 177 -21.48 4.47 -2.26
N GLU A 178 -20.52 4.53 -3.19
CA GLU A 178 -20.64 3.82 -4.48
C GLU A 178 -20.64 2.29 -4.30
N ALA A 179 -19.90 1.77 -3.31
CA ALA A 179 -19.93 0.36 -2.96
C ALA A 179 -21.23 -0.03 -2.26
N LEU A 180 -21.79 0.82 -1.40
CA LEU A 180 -23.10 0.61 -0.78
C LEU A 180 -24.21 0.54 -1.83
N GLY A 181 -24.28 1.50 -2.75
CA GLY A 181 -25.27 1.47 -3.83
C GLY A 181 -25.15 0.24 -4.72
N TRP A 182 -23.92 -0.26 -4.93
CA TRP A 182 -23.70 -1.53 -5.63
C TRP A 182 -24.21 -2.73 -4.83
N LEU A 183 -23.98 -2.79 -3.51
CA LEU A 183 -24.53 -3.84 -2.65
C LEU A 183 -26.06 -3.80 -2.57
N GLU A 184 -26.68 -2.62 -2.49
CA GLU A 184 -28.14 -2.45 -2.45
C GLU A 184 -28.82 -2.98 -3.72
N ALA A 185 -28.15 -2.85 -4.87
CA ALA A 185 -28.63 -3.40 -6.13
C ALA A 185 -28.55 -4.94 -6.15
N LEU A 186 -27.52 -5.51 -5.51
CA LEU A 186 -27.30 -6.96 -5.46
C LEU A 186 -28.12 -7.66 -4.35
N ARG A 187 -28.44 -6.94 -3.27
CA ARG A 187 -29.16 -7.41 -2.07
C ARG A 187 -28.62 -8.71 -1.48
N PRO A 188 -27.29 -8.84 -1.25
CA PRO A 188 -26.77 -10.03 -0.62
C PRO A 188 -27.15 -10.09 0.85
N ARG A 189 -27.13 -11.29 1.44
CA ARG A 189 -27.24 -11.46 2.90
C ARG A 189 -25.92 -11.23 3.62
N ARG A 190 -24.80 -11.51 2.94
CA ARG A 190 -23.45 -11.38 3.48
C ARG A 190 -22.53 -10.73 2.47
N VAL A 191 -21.54 -10.01 2.96
CA VAL A 191 -20.50 -9.33 2.17
C VAL A 191 -19.16 -9.59 2.83
N GLU A 192 -18.13 -9.79 2.00
CA GLU A 192 -16.75 -9.88 2.45
C GLU A 192 -16.12 -8.48 2.40
N LEU A 193 -15.57 -8.02 3.51
CA LEU A 193 -14.79 -6.79 3.57
C LEU A 193 -13.30 -7.14 3.51
N PHE A 194 -12.67 -6.91 2.36
CA PHE A 194 -11.29 -7.32 2.09
C PHE A 194 -10.32 -6.13 2.20
N PRO A 195 -9.50 -6.00 3.27
CA PRO A 195 -8.53 -4.93 3.39
C PRO A 195 -7.36 -5.12 2.43
N PHE A 196 -7.18 -4.18 1.49
CA PHE A 196 -6.08 -4.16 0.54
C PHE A 196 -5.08 -3.05 0.87
N PHE A 197 -4.31 -3.30 1.93
CA PHE A 197 -3.29 -2.41 2.48
C PHE A 197 -1.99 -3.18 2.69
N LEU A 198 -0.84 -2.51 2.58
CA LEU A 198 0.43 -3.15 2.95
C LEU A 198 0.51 -3.40 4.46
N ALA A 199 -0.05 -2.50 5.27
CA ALA A 199 -0.01 -2.58 6.72
C ALA A 199 -1.40 -2.37 7.29
N SER A 200 -1.82 -3.27 8.19
CA SER A 200 -3.08 -3.18 8.93
C SER A 200 -2.98 -2.17 10.07
N GLY A 201 -2.69 -0.92 9.72
CA GLY A 201 -2.59 0.19 10.66
C GLY A 201 -3.96 0.77 11.04
N VAL A 202 -3.93 2.03 11.48
CA VAL A 202 -5.09 2.80 11.96
C VAL A 202 -6.31 2.67 11.05
N HIS A 203 -6.16 2.87 9.74
CA HIS A 203 -7.30 2.80 8.82
C HIS A 203 -8.03 1.44 8.81
N VAL A 204 -7.29 0.33 8.92
CA VAL A 204 -7.93 -0.99 8.97
C VAL A 204 -8.62 -1.20 10.32
N LYS A 205 -7.95 -0.81 11.42
CA LYS A 205 -8.44 -1.02 12.78
C LYS A 205 -9.63 -0.11 13.13
N GLU A 206 -9.64 1.14 12.65
CA GLU A 206 -10.62 2.15 12.99
C GLU A 206 -11.67 2.31 11.88
N ASP A 207 -11.25 2.63 10.64
CA ASP A 207 -12.22 2.94 9.57
C ASP A 207 -12.94 1.71 9.03
N LEU A 208 -12.27 0.54 8.96
CA LEU A 208 -12.89 -0.67 8.43
C LEU A 208 -13.56 -1.51 9.52
N LEU A 209 -12.85 -1.76 10.63
CA LEU A 209 -13.23 -2.75 11.63
C LEU A 209 -13.54 -2.14 13.02
N GLY A 210 -13.51 -0.82 13.16
CA GLY A 210 -13.76 -0.13 14.42
C GLY A 210 -15.18 -0.31 14.94
N GLU A 211 -15.39 0.09 16.19
CA GLU A 211 -16.71 -0.04 16.85
C GLU A 211 -17.70 1.03 16.41
N GLU A 212 -17.23 2.24 16.09
CA GLU A 212 -18.07 3.40 15.78
C GLU A 212 -17.63 4.06 14.46
N GLY A 213 -18.59 4.28 13.57
CA GLY A 213 -18.40 4.90 12.26
C GLY A 213 -17.70 4.01 11.22
N SER A 214 -17.32 2.79 11.59
CA SER A 214 -16.57 1.88 10.72
C SER A 214 -17.43 1.33 9.59
N TRP A 215 -16.78 0.84 8.53
CA TRP A 215 -17.49 0.22 7.42
C TRP A 215 -18.24 -1.03 7.86
N ARG A 216 -17.65 -1.82 8.76
CA ARG A 216 -18.30 -2.98 9.35
C ARG A 216 -19.61 -2.59 10.05
N GLU A 217 -19.55 -1.64 10.98
CA GLU A 217 -20.72 -1.20 11.74
C GLU A 217 -21.82 -0.69 10.79
N ARG A 218 -21.43 0.11 9.79
CA ARG A 218 -22.36 0.66 8.80
C ARG A 218 -23.02 -0.44 7.96
N LEU A 219 -22.27 -1.44 7.52
CA LEU A 219 -22.80 -2.57 6.75
C LEU A 219 -23.73 -3.44 7.60
N GLU A 220 -23.35 -3.73 8.85
CA GLU A 220 -24.17 -4.50 9.79
C GLU A 220 -25.47 -3.75 10.13
N GLY A 221 -25.40 -2.43 10.30
CA GLY A 221 -26.57 -1.55 10.50
C GLY A 221 -27.54 -1.51 9.32
N LEU A 222 -27.06 -1.80 8.10
CA LEU A 222 -27.88 -1.96 6.90
C LEU A 222 -28.43 -3.40 6.73
N GLY A 223 -28.07 -4.31 7.63
CA GLY A 223 -28.56 -5.69 7.65
C GLY A 223 -27.69 -6.69 6.88
N PHE A 224 -26.48 -6.32 6.49
CA PHE A 224 -25.52 -7.26 5.89
C PHE A 224 -24.74 -8.00 6.97
N GLY A 225 -24.54 -9.31 6.83
CA GLY A 225 -23.50 -10.01 7.59
C GLY A 225 -22.12 -9.71 6.99
N VAL A 226 -21.19 -9.20 7.79
CA VAL A 226 -19.84 -8.85 7.35
C VAL A 226 -18.86 -9.96 7.73
N GLU A 227 -18.08 -10.42 6.75
CA GLU A 227 -17.00 -11.40 6.89
C GLU A 227 -15.64 -10.74 6.60
#